data_AF-A0A3N6G465-F1
#
_entry.id   AF-A0A3N6G465-F1
#
_cell.length_a   1.000
_cell.length_b   1.000
_cell.length_c   1.000
_cell.angle_alpha   90.00
_cell.angle_beta   90.00
_cell.angle_gamma   90.00
#
_symmetry.space_group_name_H-M   'P 1'
#
loop_
_entity.id
_entity.type
_entity.pdbx_description
1 polymer ?
#
loop_
_entity_poly.entity_id
_entity_poly.type
_entity_poly.pdbx_seq_one_letter_code
_entity_poly.pdbx_strand_id
1 'polypeptide(L)' 'MVVRTTHADPLARLTPRERTVLQELAQGRSNAAIAQQLHLSLSSVEKNLNSVFEKLDLPRTTGYSRRVLAVLRYLES' A
#
# COMPACT_ATOMS: atom_id res chain seq x y z
N MET A 1 21.87 -16.21 -16.49
CA MET A 1 20.89 -15.21 -16.98
C MET A 1 19.58 -15.51 -16.28
N VAL A 2 19.29 -14.83 -15.16
CA VAL A 2 18.07 -15.11 -14.39
C VAL A 2 16.92 -14.40 -15.09
N VAL A 3 16.01 -15.18 -15.66
CA VAL A 3 14.73 -14.73 -16.19
C VAL A 3 13.95 -14.17 -15.00
N ARG A 4 13.91 -12.84 -14.86
CA ARG A 4 12.92 -12.16 -14.02
C ARG A 4 11.57 -12.46 -14.67
N THR A 5 10.90 -13.50 -14.18
CA THR A 5 9.50 -13.73 -14.48
C THR A 5 8.77 -12.42 -14.30
N THR A 6 8.01 -12.01 -15.30
CA THR A 6 7.04 -10.91 -15.24
C THR A 6 5.99 -11.27 -14.19
N HIS A 7 6.36 -11.20 -12.92
CA HIS A 7 5.42 -11.19 -11.83
C HIS A 7 4.66 -9.88 -12.05
N ALA A 8 3.41 -10.00 -12.49
CA ALA A 8 2.57 -8.84 -12.76
C ALA A 8 2.62 -7.97 -11.51
N ASP A 9 3.35 -6.85 -11.59
CA ASP A 9 3.69 -6.01 -10.45
C ASP A 9 2.36 -5.68 -9.76
N PRO A 10 2.08 -6.22 -8.57
CA PRO A 10 0.80 -6.00 -7.90
C PRO A 10 0.60 -4.49 -7.65
N LEU A 11 1.68 -3.72 -7.64
CA LEU A 11 1.67 -2.27 -7.55
C LEU A 11 1.31 -1.58 -8.88
N ALA A 12 1.39 -2.24 -10.03
CA ALA A 12 0.97 -1.68 -11.32
C ALA A 12 -0.55 -1.51 -11.42
N ARG A 13 -1.33 -2.19 -10.56
CA ARG A 13 -2.79 -1.99 -10.44
C ARG A 13 -3.15 -0.78 -9.59
N LEU A 14 -2.19 -0.23 -8.85
CA LEU A 14 -2.40 0.95 -8.00
C LEU A 14 -2.31 2.21 -8.85
N THR A 15 -3.20 3.15 -8.57
CA THR A 15 -3.09 4.51 -9.10
C THR A 15 -1.84 5.20 -8.53
N PRO A 16 -1.33 6.26 -9.18
CA PRO A 16 -0.18 7.00 -8.67
C PRO A 16 -0.37 7.46 -7.22
N ARG A 17 -1.59 7.87 -6.85
CA ARG A 17 -1.91 8.35 -5.50
C ARG A 17 -1.87 7.22 -4.47
N GLU A 18 -2.45 6.07 -4.79
CA GLU A 18 -2.42 4.88 -3.95
C GLU A 18 -0.98 4.38 -3.74
N ARG A 19 -0.16 4.42 -4.79
CA ARG A 19 1.27 4.09 -4.72
C ARG A 19 2.03 5.04 -3.80
N THR A 20 1.76 6.35 -3.87
CA THR A 20 2.39 7.31 -2.94
C THR A 20 1.98 7.03 -1.50
N VAL A 21 0.68 6.79 -1.24
CA VAL A 21 0.20 6.43 0.10
C VAL A 21 0.89 5.16 0.62
N LEU A 22 1.06 4.15 -0.23
CA LEU A 22 1.74 2.91 0.13
C LEU A 22 3.24 3.09 0.37
N GLN A 23 3.91 3.93 -0.42
CA GLN A 23 5.33 4.27 -0.21
C GLN A 23 5.55 4.99 1.12
N GLU A 24 4.64 5.89 1.49
CA GLU A 24 4.67 6.59 2.77
C GLU A 24 4.41 5.64 3.94
N LEU A 25 3.49 4.69 3.74
CA LEU A 25 3.25 3.60 4.68
C LEU A 25 4.47 2.70 4.86
N ALA A 26 5.18 2.37 3.77
CA ALA A 26 6.39 1.55 3.79
C ALA A 26 7.56 2.21 4.52
N GLN A 27 7.58 3.54 4.57
CA GLN A 27 8.52 4.31 5.41
C GLN A 27 8.15 4.28 6.91
N GLY A 28 7.07 3.58 7.29
CA GLY A 28 6.62 3.46 8.67
C GLY A 28 5.83 4.68 9.18
N ARG A 29 5.39 5.59 8.30
CA ARG A 29 4.63 6.77 8.70
C ARG A 29 3.21 6.40 9.15
N SER A 30 2.71 7.12 10.15
CA SER A 30 1.33 7.00 10.61
C SER A 30 0.35 7.64 9.62
N ASN A 31 -0.92 7.21 9.62
CA ASN A 31 -1.95 7.81 8.75
C ASN A 31 -2.03 9.34 8.85
N ALA A 32 -1.84 9.89 10.05
CA ALA A 32 -1.84 11.33 10.27
C ALA A 32 -0.64 12.00 9.59
N ALA A 33 0.56 11.41 9.67
CA ALA A 33 1.74 11.91 8.98
C ALA A 33 1.59 11.81 7.45
N ILE A 34 1.03 10.70 6.94
CA ILE A 34 0.72 10.54 5.52
C ILE A 34 -0.29 11.58 5.05
N ALA A 35 -1.33 11.83 5.84
CA ALA A 35 -2.36 12.82 5.57
C ALA A 35 -1.75 14.24 5.48
N GLN A 36 -0.89 14.59 6.43
CA GLN A 36 -0.16 15.86 6.41
C GLN A 36 0.74 15.97 5.19
N GLN A 37 1.55 14.94 4.91
CA GLN A 37 2.53 14.97 3.81
C GLN A 37 1.88 15.00 2.43
N LEU A 38 0.73 14.34 2.27
CA LEU A 38 -0.01 14.32 1.01
C LEU A 38 -1.08 15.42 0.92
N HIS A 39 -1.20 16.28 1.95
CA HIS A 39 -2.24 17.30 2.06
C HIS A 39 -3.65 16.71 1.88
N LEU A 40 -3.88 15.53 2.45
CA LEU A 40 -5.15 14.80 2.44
C LEU A 40 -5.77 14.80 3.83
N SER A 41 -7.09 14.60 3.88
CA SER A 41 -7.76 14.28 5.14
C SER A 41 -7.40 12.85 5.60
N LEU A 42 -7.44 12.61 6.91
CA LEU A 42 -7.29 11.26 7.48
C LEU A 42 -8.24 10.26 6.83
N SER A 43 -9.50 10.64 6.65
CA SER A 43 -10.52 9.81 6.01
C SER A 43 -10.20 9.52 4.54
N SER A 44 -9.62 10.48 3.80
CA SER A 44 -9.13 10.24 2.45
C SER A 44 -7.99 9.22 2.44
N VAL A 45 -7.04 9.33 3.37
CA VAL A 45 -5.94 8.34 3.49
C VAL A 45 -6.47 6.95 3.80
N GLU A 46 -7.42 6.83 4.74
CA GLU A 46 -8.06 5.56 5.08
C GLU A 46 -8.82 4.94 3.91
N LYS A 47 -9.53 5.76 3.11
CA LYS A 47 -10.18 5.29 1.88
C LYS A 47 -9.17 4.77 0.87
N ASN A 48 -8.11 5.54 0.59
CA ASN A 48 -7.04 5.12 -0.32
C ASN A 48 -6.37 3.83 0.17
N LEU A 49 -6.09 3.70 1.47
CA LEU A 49 -5.52 2.48 2.04
C LEU A 49 -6.46 1.28 1.91
N ASN A 50 -7.77 1.44 2.14
CA ASN A 50 -8.71 0.35 1.92
C ASN A 50 -8.73 -0.07 0.44
N SER A 51 -8.77 0.88 -0.51
CA SER A 51 -8.69 0.57 -1.93
C SER A 51 -7.37 -0.11 -2.33
N VAL A 52 -6.24 0.31 -1.74
CA VAL A 52 -4.94 -0.38 -1.90
C VAL A 52 -5.05 -1.83 -1.41
N PHE A 53 -5.59 -2.05 -0.21
CA PHE A 53 -5.70 -3.40 0.35
C PHE A 53 -6.63 -4.29 -0.49
N GLU A 54 -7.73 -3.75 -1.02
CA GLU A 54 -8.62 -4.47 -1.93
C GLU A 54 -7.94 -4.80 -3.25
N LYS A 55 -7.21 -3.85 -3.86
CA LYS A 55 -6.48 -4.07 -5.11
C LYS A 55 -5.33 -5.06 -4.99
N LEU A 56 -4.70 -5.12 -3.82
CA LEU A 56 -3.64 -6.07 -3.47
C LEU A 56 -4.18 -7.42 -2.98
N ASP A 57 -5.51 -7.61 -2.99
CA ASP A 57 -6.19 -8.82 -2.52
C ASP A 57 -5.75 -9.22 -1.10
N LEU A 58 -5.65 -8.24 -0.20
CA LEU A 58 -5.21 -8.43 1.18
C LEU A 58 -6.42 -8.74 2.07
N PRO A 59 -6.62 -10.00 2.51
CA PRO A 59 -7.76 -10.36 3.32
C PRO A 59 -7.77 -9.62 4.67
N ARG A 60 -8.97 -9.34 5.20
CA ARG A 60 -9.18 -8.97 6.61
C ARG A 60 -8.89 -10.17 7.51
N THR A 61 -7.64 -10.59 7.57
CA THR A 61 -7.24 -11.64 8.52
C THR A 61 -7.09 -11.04 9.91
N THR A 62 -7.54 -11.76 10.93
CA THR A 62 -7.56 -11.30 12.32
C THR A 62 -6.21 -11.46 13.03
N GLY A 63 -5.24 -12.14 12.41
CA GLY A 63 -3.91 -12.40 12.98
C GLY A 63 -2.79 -11.48 12.53
N TYR A 64 -2.96 -10.73 11.42
CA TYR A 64 -1.90 -9.89 10.85
C TYR A 64 -2.42 -8.50 10.50
N SER A 65 -1.60 -7.48 10.75
CA SER A 65 -1.92 -6.12 10.34
C SER A 65 -1.87 -6.01 8.82
N ARG A 66 -3.02 -5.69 8.18
CA ARG A 66 -3.12 -5.47 6.72
C ARG A 66 -2.11 -4.46 6.19
N ARG A 67 -1.73 -3.48 7.02
CA ARG A 67 -0.64 -2.54 6.69
C ARG A 67 0.70 -3.23 6.53
N VAL A 68 1.06 -4.09 7.47
CA VAL A 68 2.34 -4.82 7.42
C VAL A 68 2.36 -5.71 6.19
N LEU A 69 1.26 -6.42 5.91
CA LEU A 69 1.15 -7.22 4.68
C LEU A 69 1.29 -6.37 3.41
N ALA A 70 0.67 -5.18 3.36
CA ALA A 70 0.80 -4.28 2.22
C ALA A 70 2.24 -3.76 2.03
N VAL A 71 2.93 -3.45 3.14
CA VAL A 71 4.34 -3.05 3.10
C VAL A 71 5.24 -4.20 2.67
N LEU A 72 5.01 -5.41 3.18
CA LEU A 72 5.75 -6.60 2.74
C LEU A 72 5.59 -6.81 1.23
N ARG A 73 4.35 -6.73 0.72
CA ARG A 73 4.08 -6.82 -0.72
C ARG A 73 4.72 -5.70 -1.54
N TYR A 74 4.87 -4.50 -0.96
CA TYR A 74 5.59 -3.41 -1.60
C TYR A 74 7.10 -3.67 -1.69
N LEU A 75 7.69 -4.30 -0.67
CA LEU A 75 9.12 -4.64 -0.64
C LEU A 75 9.47 -5.88 -1.47
N GLU A 76 8.50 -6.77 -1.70
CA GLU A 76 8.64 -7.96 -2.55
C GLU A 76 8.53 -7.67 -4.06
N SER A 77 8.17 -6.43 -4.45
CA SER A 77 7.97 -5.99 -5.85
C SER A 77 9.23 -5.35 -6.46
#